data_AF-A0A0E0CI34-F1
#
_entry.id   AF-A0A0E0CI34-F1
#
_cell.length_a   1.000
_cell.length_b   1.000
_cell.length_c   1.000
_cell.angle_alpha   90.00
_cell.angle_beta   90.00
_cell.angle_gamma   90.00
#
_symmetry.space_group_name_H-M   'P 1'
#
loop_
_entity.id
_entity.type
_entity.pdbx_description
1 polymer ?
#
loop_
_entity_poly.entity_id
_entity_poly.type
_entity_poly.pdbx_seq_one_letter_code
_entity_poly.pdbx_strand_id
1 'polypeptide(L)'
;MVKVNWELQGCCDRDQKIFIAAVGVSTVVILLLWRTFLLTPFKLITVFLHETSHALACKLTCGDVEGMQVHPNEGGVTQTRGGIYWIILPAGYLGSSFWGMWFLRWLCIGFIVFLAVVWVIQEFTKFHSLKYVILFIGVMNSLFSVYDIYDDLISRRVHSSDAEKFAEICPCPCNGCAWGVIWGFISFIFLCASIYLGLVILS
;
A
#
# COMPACT_ATOMS: atom_id res chain seq x y z
N MET A 1 31.04 -21.44 -13.99
CA MET A 1 30.75 -21.42 -12.55
C MET A 1 31.07 -20.01 -12.06
N VAL A 2 30.05 -19.18 -11.83
CA VAL A 2 30.24 -17.80 -11.34
C VAL A 2 30.78 -17.89 -9.92
N LYS A 3 31.97 -17.31 -9.66
CA LYS A 3 32.54 -17.27 -8.30
C LYS A 3 31.91 -16.11 -7.56
N VAL A 4 30.93 -16.42 -6.71
CA VAL A 4 30.26 -15.44 -5.85
C VAL A 4 31.21 -15.01 -4.73
N ASN A 5 31.41 -13.70 -4.57
CA ASN A 5 32.29 -13.15 -3.55
C ASN A 5 31.51 -12.80 -2.27
N TRP A 6 31.46 -13.76 -1.34
CA TRP A 6 30.81 -13.60 -0.05
C TRP A 6 31.53 -12.62 0.89
N GLU A 7 32.81 -12.31 0.64
CA GLU A 7 33.59 -11.41 1.49
C GLU A 7 33.54 -9.96 1.02
N LEU A 8 32.91 -9.68 -0.14
CA LEU A 8 32.91 -8.37 -0.81
C LEU A 8 34.34 -7.77 -0.94
N GLN A 9 35.37 -8.61 -0.93
CA GLN A 9 36.77 -8.18 -1.05
C GLN A 9 36.99 -7.59 -2.44
N GLY A 10 37.32 -6.29 -2.49
CA GLY A 10 37.50 -5.55 -3.74
C GLY A 10 36.26 -4.80 -4.24
N CYS A 11 35.22 -4.59 -3.40
CA CYS A 11 34.09 -3.73 -3.77
C CYS A 11 34.55 -2.30 -4.16
N CYS A 12 33.98 -1.63 -5.17
CA CYS A 12 32.76 -1.98 -5.89
C CYS A 12 32.88 -1.79 -7.41
N ASP A 13 32.34 -2.76 -8.16
CA ASP A 13 32.18 -2.68 -9.61
C ASP A 13 31.08 -1.67 -10.00
N ARG A 14 31.03 -1.28 -11.29
CA ARG A 14 30.06 -0.31 -11.81
C ARG A 14 28.62 -0.72 -11.51
N ASP A 15 28.29 -2.01 -11.61
CA ASP A 15 26.93 -2.51 -11.40
C ASP A 15 26.51 -2.46 -9.92
N GLN A 16 27.44 -2.72 -8.99
CA GLN A 16 27.19 -2.59 -7.55
C GLN A 16 26.94 -1.13 -7.15
N LYS A 17 27.71 -0.18 -7.72
CA LYS A 17 27.50 1.26 -7.49
C LYS A 17 26.14 1.73 -7.99
N ILE A 18 25.74 1.29 -9.18
CA ILE A 18 24.43 1.64 -9.75
C ILE A 18 23.30 1.04 -8.89
N PHE A 19 23.46 -0.19 -8.39
CA PHE A 19 22.49 -0.81 -7.48
C PHE A 19 22.30 -0.03 -6.18
N ILE A 20 23.39 0.31 -5.48
CA ILE A 20 23.33 1.10 -4.23
C ILE A 20 22.71 2.47 -4.49
N ALA A 21 23.11 3.15 -5.57
CA ALA A 21 22.55 4.45 -5.94
C ALA A 21 21.04 4.35 -6.22
N ALA A 22 20.60 3.31 -6.94
CA ALA A 22 19.18 3.10 -7.23
C ALA A 22 18.38 2.86 -5.95
N VAL A 23 18.85 2.03 -5.03
CA VAL A 23 18.19 1.79 -3.73
C VAL A 23 18.11 3.08 -2.90
N GLY A 24 19.21 3.84 -2.83
CA GLY A 24 19.28 5.11 -2.09
C GLY A 24 18.31 6.16 -2.64
N VAL A 25 18.32 6.39 -3.95
CA VAL A 25 17.40 7.34 -4.60
C VAL A 25 15.95 6.92 -4.41
N SER A 26 15.64 5.64 -4.61
CA SER A 26 14.29 5.10 -4.41
C SER A 26 13.78 5.35 -3.00
N THR A 27 14.62 5.09 -1.99
CA THR A 27 14.29 5.30 -0.57
C THR A 27 13.96 6.76 -0.29
N VAL A 28 14.78 7.69 -0.77
CA VAL A 28 14.55 9.13 -0.55
C VAL A 28 13.24 9.60 -1.20
N VAL A 29 12.98 9.18 -2.44
CA VAL A 29 11.73 9.51 -3.16
C VAL A 29 10.52 9.00 -2.38
N ILE A 30 10.56 7.75 -1.92
CA ILE A 30 9.46 7.14 -1.16
C ILE A 30 9.17 7.91 0.14
N LEU A 31 10.22 8.26 0.90
CA LEU A 31 10.07 9.00 2.15
C LEU A 31 9.46 10.39 1.95
N LEU A 32 9.82 11.07 0.86
CA LEU A 32 9.24 12.38 0.50
C LEU A 32 7.78 12.27 0.09
N LEU A 33 7.41 11.22 -0.66
CA LEU A 33 6.05 11.02 -1.14
C LEU A 33 5.08 10.53 -0.06
N TRP A 34 5.58 9.88 1.01
CA TRP A 34 4.76 9.23 2.03
C TRP A 34 3.71 10.14 2.67
N ARG A 35 4.04 11.42 2.93
CA ARG A 35 3.15 12.33 3.67
C ARG A 35 2.25 13.20 2.78
N THR A 36 2.08 12.83 1.51
CA THR A 36 1.36 13.68 0.55
C THR A 36 -0.17 13.55 0.67
N PHE A 37 -0.86 14.65 0.36
CA PHE A 37 -2.33 14.82 0.31
C PHE A 37 -3.05 13.93 -0.72
N LEU A 38 -2.32 13.04 -1.40
CA LEU A 38 -2.77 12.30 -2.57
C LEU A 38 -3.96 11.37 -2.30
N LEU A 39 -4.23 11.03 -1.04
CA LEU A 39 -5.29 10.09 -0.63
C LEU A 39 -6.67 10.74 -0.42
N THR A 40 -6.76 12.06 -0.26
CA THR A 40 -8.04 12.76 -0.08
C THR A 40 -9.04 12.61 -1.25
N PRO A 41 -8.65 12.62 -2.54
CA PRO A 41 -9.60 12.36 -3.62
C PRO A 41 -10.15 10.94 -3.58
N PHE A 42 -9.34 9.95 -3.18
CA PHE A 42 -9.80 8.56 -3.09
C PHE A 42 -10.86 8.38 -2.01
N LYS A 43 -10.70 9.04 -0.85
CA LYS A 43 -11.71 9.01 0.20
C LYS A 43 -13.04 9.61 -0.23
N LEU A 44 -13.02 10.76 -0.92
CA LEU A 44 -14.24 11.38 -1.46
C LEU A 44 -14.92 10.50 -2.51
N ILE A 45 -14.15 9.81 -3.36
CA ILE A 45 -14.69 8.84 -4.31
C ILE A 45 -15.37 7.67 -3.59
N THR A 46 -14.77 7.15 -2.50
CA THR A 46 -15.38 6.07 -1.71
C THR A 46 -16.72 6.50 -1.12
N VAL A 47 -16.81 7.71 -0.56
CA VAL A 47 -18.07 8.26 -0.02
C VAL A 47 -19.10 8.46 -1.14
N PHE A 48 -18.69 8.96 -2.30
CA PHE A 48 -19.57 9.09 -3.47
C PHE A 48 -20.15 7.73 -3.90
N LEU A 49 -19.32 6.69 -3.98
CA LEU A 49 -19.76 5.35 -4.37
C LEU A 49 -20.67 4.71 -3.32
N HIS A 50 -20.42 4.98 -2.04
CA HIS A 50 -21.29 4.57 -0.92
C HIS A 50 -22.71 5.12 -1.08
N GLU A 51 -22.83 6.43 -1.27
CA GLU A 51 -24.10 7.11 -1.49
C GLU A 51 -24.78 6.70 -2.80
N THR A 52 -23.99 6.47 -3.86
CA THR A 52 -24.49 5.95 -5.14
C THR A 52 -25.13 4.57 -4.96
N SER A 53 -24.59 3.73 -4.08
CA SER A 53 -25.16 2.41 -3.79
C SER A 53 -26.49 2.50 -3.04
N HIS A 54 -26.69 3.49 -2.16
CA HIS A 54 -28.00 3.79 -1.59
C HIS A 54 -29.00 4.23 -2.66
N ALA A 55 -28.60 5.15 -3.54
CA ALA A 55 -29.45 5.63 -4.63
C ALA A 55 -29.84 4.50 -5.59
N LEU A 56 -28.89 3.63 -5.95
CA LEU A 56 -29.14 2.48 -6.83
C LEU A 56 -30.11 1.48 -6.19
N ALA A 57 -29.92 1.15 -4.92
CA ALA A 57 -30.82 0.25 -4.19
C ALA A 57 -32.23 0.85 -4.04
N CYS A 58 -32.34 2.17 -3.87
CA CYS A 58 -33.62 2.86 -3.87
C CYS A 58 -34.33 2.70 -5.23
N LYS A 59 -33.62 2.94 -6.33
CA LYS A 59 -34.20 2.78 -7.67
C LYS A 59 -34.59 1.33 -7.98
N LEU A 60 -33.76 0.36 -7.57
CA LEU A 60 -34.05 -1.07 -7.73
C LEU A 60 -35.23 -1.56 -6.89
N THR A 61 -35.53 -0.88 -5.78
CA THR A 61 -36.70 -1.19 -4.92
C THR A 61 -37.92 -0.32 -5.26
N CYS A 62 -37.92 0.29 -6.46
CA CYS A 62 -38.99 1.17 -6.96
C CYS A 62 -39.22 2.45 -6.13
N GLY A 63 -38.22 2.90 -5.37
CA GLY A 63 -38.20 4.22 -4.75
C GLY A 63 -37.67 5.29 -5.71
N ASP A 64 -37.81 6.55 -5.32
CA ASP A 64 -37.29 7.69 -6.07
C ASP A 64 -36.17 8.40 -5.30
N VAL A 65 -35.18 8.94 -6.01
CA VAL A 65 -34.02 9.59 -5.41
C VAL A 65 -34.16 11.09 -5.63
N GLU A 66 -34.38 11.84 -4.55
CA GLU A 66 -34.62 13.28 -4.61
C GLU A 66 -33.30 14.06 -4.76
N GLY A 67 -32.20 13.52 -4.23
CA GLY A 67 -30.89 14.11 -4.38
C GLY A 67 -29.82 13.36 -3.60
N MET A 68 -28.57 13.59 -4.01
CA MET A 68 -27.39 13.03 -3.36
C MET A 68 -26.37 14.15 -3.15
N GLN A 69 -25.84 14.27 -1.93
CA GLN A 69 -24.84 15.27 -1.58
C GLN A 69 -23.64 14.58 -0.95
N VAL A 70 -22.44 14.95 -1.42
CA VAL A 70 -21.17 14.50 -0.85
C VAL A 70 -20.47 15.71 -0.27
N HIS A 71 -20.23 15.68 1.03
CA HIS A 71 -19.57 16.76 1.75
C HIS A 71 -18.04 16.59 1.69
N PRO A 72 -17.28 17.70 1.64
CA PRO A 72 -15.82 17.68 1.71
C PRO A 72 -15.27 17.03 2.99
N ASN A 73 -16.08 16.97 4.05
CA ASN A 73 -15.73 16.38 5.36
C ASN A 73 -15.90 14.85 5.39
N GLU A 74 -15.70 14.16 4.27
CA GLU A 74 -15.80 12.69 4.15
C GLU A 74 -17.19 12.11 4.51
N GLY A 75 -18.25 12.95 4.52
CA GLY A 75 -19.63 12.55 4.81
C GLY A 75 -20.53 12.63 3.56
N GLY A 76 -21.55 11.78 3.49
CA GLY A 76 -22.50 11.76 2.39
C GLY A 76 -23.94 11.66 2.90
N VAL A 77 -24.89 12.12 2.08
CA VAL A 77 -26.31 11.89 2.33
C VAL A 77 -27.05 11.69 1.02
N THR A 78 -27.83 10.62 0.96
CA THR A 78 -28.74 10.32 -0.14
C THR A 78 -30.18 10.47 0.33
N GLN A 79 -30.90 11.41 -0.27
CA GLN A 79 -32.32 11.62 0.00
C GLN A 79 -33.15 10.71 -0.91
N THR A 80 -33.89 9.79 -0.30
CA THR A 80 -34.71 8.78 -0.98
C THR A 80 -36.16 8.90 -0.54
N ARG A 81 -37.08 8.77 -1.50
CA ARG A 81 -38.52 8.80 -1.32
C ARG A 81 -39.12 7.45 -1.74
N GLY A 82 -39.55 6.67 -0.75
CA GLY A 82 -40.10 5.33 -0.98
C GLY A 82 -39.03 4.27 -1.24
N GLY A 83 -39.49 3.07 -1.61
CA GLY A 83 -38.65 1.87 -1.70
C GLY A 83 -38.55 1.10 -0.38
N ILE A 84 -37.73 0.05 -0.38
CA ILE A 84 -37.60 -0.87 0.77
C ILE A 84 -36.35 -0.47 1.57
N TYR A 85 -36.54 0.29 2.66
CA TYR A 85 -35.45 0.78 3.51
C TYR A 85 -34.53 -0.33 4.05
N TRP A 86 -35.07 -1.53 4.28
CA TRP A 86 -34.30 -2.71 4.69
C TRP A 86 -33.22 -3.14 3.69
N ILE A 87 -33.37 -2.80 2.40
CA ILE A 87 -32.39 -3.08 1.35
C ILE A 87 -31.53 -1.83 1.10
N ILE A 88 -32.14 -0.64 1.13
CA ILE A 88 -31.47 0.63 0.85
C ILE A 88 -30.38 0.91 1.89
N LEU A 89 -30.66 0.76 3.20
CA LEU A 89 -29.70 1.06 4.28
C LEU A 89 -28.43 0.19 4.26
N PRO A 90 -28.49 -1.15 4.09
CA PRO A 90 -27.26 -1.94 3.99
C PRO A 90 -26.53 -1.78 2.64
N ALA A 91 -27.21 -1.29 1.58
CA ALA A 91 -26.62 -1.19 0.26
C ALA A 91 -25.40 -0.26 0.19
N GLY A 92 -25.31 0.78 1.02
CA GLY A 92 -24.13 1.67 1.07
C GLY A 92 -22.86 0.92 1.48
N TYR A 93 -22.92 0.18 2.58
CA TYR A 93 -21.80 -0.63 3.07
C TYR A 93 -21.46 -1.80 2.14
N LEU A 94 -22.47 -2.54 1.67
CA LEU A 94 -22.27 -3.64 0.72
C LEU A 94 -21.69 -3.15 -0.61
N GLY A 95 -22.19 -2.01 -1.09
CA GLY A 95 -21.70 -1.34 -2.28
C GLY A 95 -20.25 -0.88 -2.13
N SER A 96 -19.90 -0.27 -1.00
CA SER A 96 -18.53 0.17 -0.72
C SER A 96 -17.52 -0.98 -0.78
N SER A 97 -17.87 -2.13 -0.20
CA SER A 97 -17.05 -3.35 -0.27
C SER A 97 -16.93 -3.87 -1.70
N PHE A 98 -18.02 -3.88 -2.46
CA PHE A 98 -18.03 -4.30 -3.86
C PHE A 98 -17.14 -3.41 -4.73
N TRP A 99 -17.32 -2.09 -4.65
CA TRP A 99 -16.52 -1.11 -5.38
C TRP A 99 -15.05 -1.19 -4.98
N GLY A 100 -14.73 -1.33 -3.69
CA GLY A 100 -13.35 -1.50 -3.23
C GLY A 100 -12.67 -2.72 -3.86
N MET A 101 -13.35 -3.86 -3.91
CA MET A 101 -12.84 -5.06 -4.56
C MET A 101 -12.70 -4.90 -6.08
N TRP A 102 -13.61 -4.17 -6.71
CA TRP A 102 -13.54 -3.84 -8.13
C TRP A 102 -12.33 -2.95 -8.45
N PHE A 103 -12.15 -1.86 -7.72
CA PHE A 103 -10.99 -0.95 -7.87
C PHE A 103 -9.67 -1.69 -7.65
N LEU A 104 -9.58 -2.53 -6.62
CA LEU A 104 -8.39 -3.32 -6.35
C LEU A 104 -8.06 -4.26 -7.53
N ARG A 105 -9.06 -4.92 -8.10
CA ARG A 105 -8.87 -5.78 -9.28
C ARG A 105 -8.30 -5.00 -10.46
N TRP A 106 -8.85 -3.83 -10.77
CA TRP A 106 -8.36 -3.00 -11.87
C TRP A 106 -6.97 -2.43 -11.61
N LEU A 107 -6.67 -2.08 -10.37
CA LEU A 107 -5.32 -1.66 -9.97
C LEU A 107 -4.31 -2.79 -10.20
N CYS A 108 -4.63 -4.02 -9.78
CA CYS A 108 -3.79 -5.19 -10.00
C CYS A 108 -3.61 -5.50 -11.49
N ILE A 109 -4.69 -5.47 -12.28
CA ILE A 109 -4.62 -5.69 -13.73
C ILE A 109 -3.76 -4.60 -14.39
N GLY A 110 -3.99 -3.34 -14.04
CA GLY A 110 -3.21 -2.20 -14.53
C GLY A 110 -1.72 -2.35 -14.22
N PHE A 111 -1.38 -2.81 -13.01
CA PHE A 111 0.01 -3.07 -12.62
C PHE A 111 0.65 -4.22 -13.41
N ILE A 112 -0.08 -5.32 -13.63
CA ILE A 112 0.39 -6.45 -14.45
C ILE A 112 0.62 -5.99 -15.89
N VAL A 113 -0.32 -5.24 -16.47
CA VAL A 113 -0.20 -4.70 -17.83
C VAL A 113 0.98 -3.73 -17.91
N PHE A 114 1.15 -2.85 -16.93
CA PHE A 114 2.29 -1.94 -16.87
C PHE A 114 3.63 -2.70 -16.88
N LEU A 115 3.78 -3.73 -16.03
CA LEU A 115 4.98 -4.57 -16.02
C LEU A 115 5.18 -5.31 -17.34
N ALA A 116 4.11 -5.83 -17.95
CA ALA A 116 4.17 -6.49 -19.24
C ALA A 116 4.61 -5.54 -20.36
N VAL A 117 4.11 -4.29 -20.37
CA VAL A 117 4.53 -3.26 -21.32
C VAL A 117 6.01 -2.93 -21.15
N VAL A 118 6.49 -2.72 -19.91
CA VAL A 118 7.92 -2.47 -19.65
C VAL A 118 8.78 -3.65 -20.09
N TRP A 119 8.31 -4.88 -19.89
CA TRP A 119 9.00 -6.08 -20.33
C TRP A 119 9.08 -6.17 -21.86
N VAL A 120 7.97 -5.92 -22.57
CA VAL A 120 7.96 -5.89 -24.05
C VAL A 120 8.89 -4.80 -24.58
N ILE A 121 8.86 -3.60 -24.02
CA ILE A 121 9.75 -2.50 -24.39
C ILE A 121 11.22 -2.91 -24.18
N GLN A 122 11.53 -3.63 -23.10
CA GLN A 122 12.88 -4.14 -22.85
C GLN A 122 13.31 -5.15 -23.91
N GLU A 123 12.44 -6.03 -24.41
CA GLU A 123 12.83 -6.98 -25.47
C GLU A 123 13.25 -6.26 -26.76
N PHE A 124 12.62 -5.13 -27.06
CA PHE A 124 12.93 -4.31 -28.23
C PHE A 124 14.05 -3.28 -28.00
N THR A 125 14.53 -3.12 -26.77
CA THR A 125 15.51 -2.09 -26.40
C THR A 125 16.74 -2.72 -25.75
N LYS A 126 17.95 -2.28 -26.12
CA LYS A 126 19.18 -2.74 -25.42
C LYS A 126 19.28 -2.30 -23.95
N PHE A 127 18.33 -1.51 -23.44
CA PHE A 127 18.32 -1.00 -22.07
C PHE A 127 17.47 -1.91 -21.17
N HIS A 128 18.08 -2.50 -20.16
CA HIS A 128 17.43 -3.42 -19.22
C HIS A 128 16.73 -2.66 -18.07
N SER A 129 15.70 -1.87 -18.38
CA SER A 129 14.99 -1.03 -17.41
C SER A 129 14.12 -1.80 -16.41
N LEU A 130 13.65 -3.00 -16.78
CA LEU A 130 12.76 -3.80 -15.92
C LEU A 130 13.41 -4.16 -14.59
N LYS A 131 14.73 -4.40 -14.57
CA LYS A 131 15.50 -4.67 -13.35
C LYS A 131 15.36 -3.54 -12.33
N TYR A 132 15.45 -2.29 -12.77
CA TYR A 132 15.34 -1.12 -11.89
C TYR A 132 13.91 -0.89 -11.42
N VAL A 133 12.91 -1.16 -12.26
CA VAL A 133 11.50 -1.06 -11.89
C VAL A 133 11.12 -2.10 -10.84
N ILE A 134 11.50 -3.36 -11.03
CA ILE A 134 11.26 -4.43 -10.05
C ILE A 134 12.01 -4.14 -8.75
N LEU A 135 13.26 -3.66 -8.84
CA LEU A 135 14.03 -3.26 -7.67
C LEU A 135 13.32 -2.15 -6.89
N PHE A 136 12.83 -1.10 -7.57
CA PHE A 136 12.08 -0.01 -6.97
C PHE A 136 10.82 -0.52 -6.24
N ILE A 137 10.05 -1.40 -6.88
CA ILE A 137 8.84 -2.01 -6.29
C ILE A 137 9.19 -2.82 -5.03
N GLY A 138 10.28 -3.60 -5.06
CA GLY A 138 10.73 -4.38 -3.91
C GLY A 138 11.20 -3.51 -2.74
N VAL A 139 11.95 -2.45 -3.01
CA VAL A 139 12.38 -1.47 -2.01
C VAL A 139 11.16 -0.76 -1.41
N MET A 140 10.19 -0.36 -2.23
CA MET A 140 8.94 0.24 -1.74
C MET A 140 8.19 -0.70 -0.80
N ASN A 141 8.01 -1.96 -1.16
CA ASN A 141 7.27 -2.91 -0.34
C ASN A 141 7.95 -3.21 1.01
N SER A 142 9.28 -3.30 1.02
CA SER A 142 10.05 -3.52 2.26
C SER A 142 10.05 -2.29 3.17
N LEU A 143 10.25 -1.08 2.62
CA LEU A 143 10.14 0.16 3.38
C LEU A 143 8.74 0.41 3.92
N PHE A 144 7.69 0.04 3.16
CA PHE A 144 6.30 0.14 3.60
C PHE A 144 6.08 -0.60 4.93
N SER A 145 6.55 -1.84 5.05
CA SER A 145 6.43 -2.61 6.30
C SER A 145 7.13 -1.95 7.49
N VAL A 146 8.34 -1.40 7.29
CA VAL A 146 9.07 -0.70 8.36
C VAL A 146 8.33 0.57 8.78
N TYR A 147 7.84 1.33 7.81
CA TYR A 147 7.16 2.59 8.06
C TYR A 147 5.83 2.38 8.75
N ASP A 148 5.04 1.39 8.32
CA ASP A 148 3.76 1.01 8.93
C ASP A 148 3.92 0.68 10.43
N ILE A 149 4.90 -0.15 10.78
CA ILE A 149 5.26 -0.47 12.17
C ILE A 149 5.63 0.79 12.96
N TYR A 150 6.48 1.64 12.39
CA TYR A 150 6.92 2.87 13.06
C TYR A 150 5.77 3.85 13.29
N ASP A 151 4.90 4.03 12.29
CA ASP A 151 3.84 5.01 12.30
C ASP A 151 2.74 4.62 13.29
N ASP A 152 2.33 3.35 13.28
CA ASP A 152 1.23 2.85 14.09
C ASP A 152 1.63 2.57 15.55
N LEU A 153 2.85 2.07 15.80
CA LEU A 153 3.25 1.59 17.13
C LEU A 153 4.16 2.56 17.90
N ILE A 154 4.89 3.44 17.20
CA ILE A 154 5.88 4.34 17.83
C ILE A 154 5.42 5.80 17.75
N SER A 155 5.04 6.27 16.56
CA SER A 155 4.73 7.68 16.28
C SER A 155 3.35 8.11 16.76
N ARG A 156 2.29 7.36 16.41
CA ARG A 156 0.90 7.77 16.68
C ARG A 156 0.24 7.02 17.83
N ARG A 157 0.78 5.87 18.22
CA ARG A 157 0.18 4.88 19.16
C ARG A 157 -1.33 4.77 18.99
N VAL A 158 -1.73 4.02 17.98
CA VAL A 158 -3.14 3.68 17.83
C VAL A 158 -3.52 2.66 18.90
N HIS A 159 -4.17 3.14 19.95
CA HIS A 159 -4.59 2.35 21.13
C HIS A 159 -5.47 1.12 20.82
N SER A 160 -5.99 0.99 19.60
CA SER A 160 -6.76 -0.16 19.14
C SER A 160 -6.00 -1.14 18.25
N SER A 161 -4.70 -0.92 18.03
CA SER A 161 -3.87 -1.74 17.14
C SER A 161 -3.75 -3.18 17.64
N ASP A 162 -3.60 -4.14 16.72
CA ASP A 162 -3.51 -5.56 17.06
C ASP A 162 -2.32 -5.85 17.98
N ALA A 163 -1.22 -5.10 17.85
CA ALA A 163 -0.06 -5.21 18.71
C ALA A 163 -0.32 -4.70 20.15
N GLU A 164 -1.17 -3.69 20.31
CA GLU A 164 -1.54 -3.17 21.64
C GLU A 164 -2.54 -4.11 22.33
N LYS A 165 -3.53 -4.62 21.59
CA LYS A 165 -4.42 -5.69 22.09
C LYS A 165 -3.65 -6.96 22.46
N PHE A 166 -2.63 -7.33 21.68
CA PHE A 166 -1.75 -8.45 22.01
C PHE A 166 -0.92 -8.18 23.27
N ALA A 167 -0.46 -6.95 23.46
CA ALA A 167 0.25 -6.53 24.67
C ALA A 167 -0.64 -6.55 25.92
N GLU A 168 -1.95 -6.29 25.81
CA GLU A 168 -2.91 -6.40 26.92
C GLU A 168 -3.18 -7.85 27.34
N ILE A 169 -3.16 -8.80 26.39
CA ILE A 169 -3.45 -10.22 26.64
C ILE A 169 -2.23 -10.97 27.20
N CYS A 170 -1.01 -10.51 26.92
CA CYS A 170 0.21 -11.21 27.32
C CYS A 170 0.74 -10.71 28.68
N PRO A 171 1.04 -11.59 29.67
CA PRO A 171 1.45 -11.22 31.03
C PRO A 171 2.91 -10.74 31.15
N CYS A 172 3.43 -10.05 30.13
CA CYS A 172 4.79 -9.55 30.07
C CYS A 172 4.78 -8.01 30.02
N PRO A 173 5.77 -7.30 30.62
CA PRO A 173 5.72 -5.86 30.90
C PRO A 173 6.03 -4.97 29.67
N CYS A 174 5.62 -5.37 28.47
CA CYS A 174 6.02 -4.74 27.21
C CYS A 174 4.84 -4.02 26.57
N ASN A 175 4.74 -2.70 26.80
CA ASN A 175 3.82 -1.77 26.15
C ASN A 175 3.85 -1.94 24.60
N GLY A 176 2.78 -1.61 23.87
CA GLY A 176 2.70 -1.81 22.40
C GLY A 176 3.88 -1.24 21.61
N CYS A 177 4.49 -0.15 22.11
CA CYS A 177 5.70 0.44 21.58
C CYS A 177 6.94 -0.49 21.61
N ALA A 178 7.08 -1.35 22.63
CA ALA A 178 8.20 -2.30 22.73
C ALA A 178 8.10 -3.40 21.68
N TRP A 179 6.88 -3.90 21.42
CA TRP A 179 6.63 -4.81 20.31
C TRP A 179 6.89 -4.15 18.96
N GLY A 180 6.51 -2.87 18.80
CA GLY A 180 6.85 -2.09 17.60
C GLY A 180 8.36 -1.96 17.38
N VAL A 181 9.15 -1.75 18.42
CA VAL A 181 10.62 -1.71 18.31
C VAL A 181 11.20 -3.08 17.92
N ILE A 182 10.71 -4.18 18.50
CA ILE A 182 11.17 -5.53 18.18
C ILE A 182 10.89 -5.87 16.71
N TRP A 183 9.64 -5.71 16.27
CA TRP A 183 9.24 -6.00 14.89
C TRP A 183 9.88 -5.04 13.89
N GLY A 184 10.05 -3.77 14.26
CA GLY A 184 10.79 -2.79 13.46
C GLY A 184 12.25 -3.20 13.26
N PHE A 185 12.92 -3.69 14.31
CA PHE A 185 14.31 -4.17 14.23
C PHE A 185 14.43 -5.43 13.36
N ILE A 186 13.51 -6.38 13.50
CA ILE A 186 13.45 -7.58 12.64
C ILE A 186 13.27 -7.17 11.17
N SER A 187 12.32 -6.29 10.88
CA SER A 187 12.06 -5.81 9.52
C SER A 187 13.28 -5.08 8.92
N PHE A 188 13.99 -4.29 9.74
CA PHE A 188 15.23 -3.64 9.35
C PHE A 188 16.37 -4.64 9.04
N ILE A 189 16.52 -5.72 9.82
CA ILE A 189 17.48 -6.80 9.53
C ILE A 189 17.18 -7.44 8.18
N PHE A 190 15.91 -7.76 7.90
CA PHE A 190 15.52 -8.34 6.60
C PHE A 190 15.83 -7.39 5.43
N LEU A 191 15.62 -6.08 5.62
CA LEU A 191 15.99 -5.06 4.63
C LEU A 191 17.50 -5.07 4.39
N CYS A 192 18.33 -4.99 5.43
CA CYS A 192 19.79 -5.03 5.29
C CYS A 192 20.29 -6.34 4.67
N ALA A 193 19.71 -7.48 5.05
CA ALA A 193 20.04 -8.79 4.48
C ALA A 193 19.70 -8.86 2.97
N SER A 194 18.57 -8.28 2.56
CA SER A 194 18.18 -8.23 1.15
C SER A 194 19.14 -7.38 0.29
N ILE A 195 19.61 -6.24 0.83
CA ILE A 195 20.60 -5.38 0.17
C ILE A 195 21.95 -6.11 0.07
N TYR A 196 22.38 -6.76 1.16
CA TYR A 196 23.61 -7.55 1.20
C TYR A 196 23.60 -8.68 0.16
N LEU A 197 22.53 -9.49 0.13
CA LEU A 197 22.36 -10.54 -0.88
C LEU A 197 22.36 -9.97 -2.30
N GLY A 198 21.73 -8.81 -2.52
CA GLY A 198 21.78 -8.11 -3.80
C GLY A 198 23.20 -7.74 -4.24
N LEU A 199 24.03 -7.26 -3.30
CA LEU A 199 25.44 -6.92 -3.57
C LEU A 199 26.30 -8.15 -3.86
N VAL A 200 26.05 -9.26 -3.15
CA VAL A 200 26.74 -10.54 -3.34
C VAL A 200 26.36 -11.19 -4.68
N ILE A 201 25.10 -11.09 -5.12
CA ILE A 201 24.68 -11.60 -6.44
C ILE A 201 25.30 -10.77 -7.58
N LEU A 202 25.60 -9.50 -7.33
CA LEU A 202 26.20 -8.57 -8.30
C LEU A 202 27.74 -8.53 -8.24
N SER A 203 28.37 -9.26 -7.32
CA SER A 203 29.84 -9.41 -7.23
C SER A 203 30.35 -10.53 -8.13
#